data_AF-A0A0D2P203-F1
#
_entry.id   AF-A0A0D2P203-F1
#
_cell.length_a   1.000
_cell.length_b   1.000
_cell.length_c   1.000
_cell.angle_alpha   90.00
_cell.angle_beta   90.00
_cell.angle_gamma   90.00
#
_symmetry.space_group_name_H-M   'P 1'
#
loop_
_entity.id
_entity.type
_entity.pdbx_description
1 polymer ?
#
loop_
_entity_poly.entity_id
_entity_poly.type
_entity_poly.pdbx_seq_one_letter_code
_entity_poly.pdbx_strand_id
1 'polypeptide(L)'
;MISGRLQKRDRNDGELEIVSNDSGVRIIEATIQTTLSEFLDLKQREEAEAQLVFWNDIDEHNPQFSPLFYVQVTNFQCGGYSIGISCSILLVDFFLRTEFIKTWASIHNNIVDHNNERKLPLFYLPGVNGTTDSSPNLFSASTPNKNESKTMVFNINAESKNMEIEWCQQIALACVEDAENGLGSEMGAEFCLFVNESFEVIKVESCSKHGMLKPKLKANMEVIYANWDDLGTNDVSFRLGNKPVHVSHWFRSILRGVVVVIPSPEEEQGAYTVNIFVTVPNEKF
;
A
#
# COMPACT_ATOMS: atom_id res chain seq x y z
N MET A 1 11.07 -11.17 -3.45
CA MET A 1 10.97 -9.87 -2.76
C MET A 1 9.80 -9.80 -1.78
N ILE A 2 8.54 -9.94 -2.21
CA ILE A 2 7.37 -9.89 -1.29
C ILE A 2 7.37 -10.95 -0.17
N SER A 3 8.02 -12.10 -0.41
CA SER A 3 8.23 -13.18 0.55
C SER A 3 9.47 -13.00 1.43
N GLY A 4 10.24 -11.93 1.22
CA GLY A 4 11.51 -11.67 1.88
C GLY A 4 11.37 -11.07 3.28
N ARG A 5 12.52 -10.69 3.86
CA ARG A 5 12.61 -10.02 5.16
C ARG A 5 13.62 -8.89 5.11
N LEU A 6 13.45 -7.90 5.98
CA LEU A 6 14.49 -6.89 6.16
C LEU A 6 15.62 -7.45 7.01
N GLN A 7 16.85 -7.18 6.61
CA GLN A 7 18.04 -7.56 7.36
C GLN A 7 18.96 -6.35 7.49
N LYS A 8 19.57 -6.20 8.67
CA LYS A 8 20.64 -5.23 8.88
C LYS A 8 21.88 -5.73 8.16
N ARG A 9 22.51 -4.86 7.38
CA ARG A 9 23.78 -5.18 6.74
C ARG A 9 24.85 -5.40 7.82
N ASP A 10 25.73 -6.39 7.65
CA ASP A 10 26.79 -6.71 8.62
C ASP A 10 27.86 -5.62 8.79
N ARG A 11 27.85 -4.59 7.92
CA ARG A 11 28.72 -3.42 8.04
C ARG A 11 28.01 -2.39 8.91
N ASN A 12 28.73 -1.77 9.85
CA ASN A 12 28.29 -0.90 10.96
C ASN A 12 27.49 0.37 10.59
N ASP A 13 26.77 0.37 9.48
CA ASP A 13 26.29 1.53 8.77
C ASP A 13 24.79 1.77 9.06
N GLY A 14 24.12 0.79 9.69
CA GLY A 14 22.69 0.85 10.00
C GLY A 14 21.78 0.65 8.78
N GLU A 15 22.35 0.38 7.62
CA GLU A 15 21.61 0.12 6.38
C GLU A 15 20.78 -1.18 6.49
N LEU A 16 19.53 -1.11 6.04
CA LEU A 16 18.63 -2.25 5.92
C LEU A 16 18.51 -2.65 4.45
N GLU A 17 18.51 -3.95 4.19
CA GLU A 17 18.25 -4.51 2.87
C GLU A 17 17.11 -5.53 2.93
N ILE A 18 16.36 -5.66 1.83
CA ILE A 18 15.35 -6.71 1.69
C ILE A 18 16.06 -7.96 1.14
N VAL A 19 16.17 -8.99 1.98
CA VAL A 19 16.71 -10.28 1.58
C VAL A 19 15.58 -11.17 1.09
N SER A 20 15.68 -11.62 -0.16
CA SER A 20 14.75 -12.60 -0.74
C SER A 20 15.11 -14.01 -0.25
N ASN A 21 14.65 -14.34 0.96
CA ASN A 21 14.93 -15.60 1.64
C ASN A 21 13.73 -16.56 1.67
N ASP A 22 12.70 -16.28 0.88
CA ASP A 22 11.46 -17.07 0.78
C ASP A 22 10.80 -17.42 2.13
N SER A 23 10.92 -16.53 3.12
CA SER A 23 10.24 -16.64 4.42
C SER A 23 8.72 -16.55 4.32
N GLY A 24 8.19 -16.31 3.13
CA GLY A 24 6.77 -16.29 2.82
C GLY A 24 6.06 -14.99 3.21
N VAL A 25 4.81 -14.90 2.76
CA VAL A 25 3.84 -13.85 3.12
C VAL A 25 2.97 -14.36 4.26
N ARG A 26 2.42 -13.45 5.08
CA ARG A 26 1.51 -13.84 6.16
C ARG A 26 0.07 -13.85 5.64
N ILE A 27 -0.61 -15.00 5.72
CA ILE A 27 -2.03 -15.11 5.39
C ILE A 27 -2.82 -15.27 6.70
N ILE A 28 -3.90 -14.51 6.84
CA ILE A 28 -4.78 -14.49 8.01
C ILE A 28 -6.20 -14.76 7.54
N GLU A 29 -6.88 -15.66 8.24
CA GLU A 29 -8.30 -15.89 8.06
C GLU A 29 -9.06 -15.26 9.24
N ALA A 30 -10.09 -14.50 8.92
CA ALA A 30 -10.95 -13.84 9.88
C ALA A 30 -12.43 -14.05 9.53
N THR A 31 -13.29 -13.86 10.52
CA THR A 31 -14.75 -13.92 10.34
C THR A 31 -15.40 -12.77 11.07
N ILE A 32 -16.40 -12.13 10.47
CA ILE A 32 -17.22 -11.11 11.12
C ILE A 32 -18.68 -11.58 11.12
N GLN A 33 -19.33 -11.43 12.28
CA GLN A 33 -20.73 -11.78 12.50
C GLN A 33 -21.67 -10.66 12.03
N THR A 34 -21.52 -10.27 10.77
CA THR A 34 -22.38 -9.31 10.07
C THR A 34 -22.48 -9.68 8.59
N THR A 35 -23.49 -9.19 7.89
CA THR A 35 -23.54 -9.33 6.43
C THR A 35 -22.68 -8.29 5.73
N LEU A 36 -22.20 -8.60 4.52
CA LEU A 36 -21.43 -7.64 3.73
C LEU A 36 -22.22 -6.36 3.42
N SER A 37 -23.53 -6.47 3.17
CA SER A 37 -24.39 -5.30 2.92
C SER A 37 -24.45 -4.39 4.15
N GLU A 38 -24.73 -4.96 5.32
CA GLU A 38 -24.78 -4.19 6.57
C GLU A 38 -23.43 -3.52 6.89
N PHE A 39 -22.32 -4.20 6.58
CA PHE A 39 -20.99 -3.63 6.72
C PHE A 39 -20.78 -2.42 5.81
N LEU A 40 -21.18 -2.52 4.54
CA LEU A 40 -21.03 -1.43 3.56
C LEU A 40 -21.92 -0.22 3.88
N ASP A 41 -23.01 -0.42 4.61
CA ASP A 41 -23.97 0.60 5.05
C ASP A 41 -23.59 1.27 6.39
N LEU A 42 -22.45 0.88 7.01
CA LEU A 42 -22.00 1.48 8.26
C LEU A 42 -21.69 2.99 8.10
N LYS A 43 -22.08 3.78 9.11
CA LYS A 43 -21.80 5.23 9.13
C LYS A 43 -20.33 5.57 9.39
N GLN A 44 -19.60 4.68 10.07
CA GLN A 44 -18.16 4.78 10.36
C GLN A 44 -17.45 3.62 9.65
N ARG A 45 -17.68 3.49 8.34
CA ARG A 45 -17.22 2.35 7.57
C ARG A 45 -15.70 2.31 7.49
N GLU A 46 -15.07 3.47 7.39
CA GLU A 46 -13.61 3.63 7.30
C GLU A 46 -12.90 3.01 8.51
N GLU A 47 -13.42 3.22 9.73
CA GLU A 47 -12.88 2.61 10.94
C GLU A 47 -13.06 1.08 10.95
N ALA A 48 -14.18 0.60 10.41
CA ALA A 48 -14.47 -0.82 10.30
C ALA A 48 -13.62 -1.50 9.20
N GLU A 49 -13.34 -0.79 8.10
CA GLU A 49 -12.47 -1.24 7.02
C GLU A 49 -11.03 -1.43 7.49
N ALA A 50 -10.55 -0.58 8.40
CA ALA A 50 -9.23 -0.74 9.01
C ALA A 50 -9.09 -2.08 9.77
N GLN A 51 -10.19 -2.70 10.22
CA GLN A 51 -10.19 -4.03 10.85
C GLN A 51 -10.18 -5.19 9.84
N LEU A 52 -10.48 -4.91 8.56
CA LEU A 52 -10.42 -5.90 7.47
C LEU A 52 -8.99 -6.14 6.96
N VAL A 53 -8.04 -5.36 7.46
CA VAL A 53 -6.63 -5.42 7.06
C VAL A 53 -5.78 -5.59 8.32
N PHE A 54 -5.07 -6.71 8.41
CA PHE A 54 -4.06 -6.90 9.45
C PHE A 54 -2.69 -6.42 8.98
N TRP A 55 -1.92 -5.84 9.89
CA TRP A 55 -0.48 -5.59 9.73
C TRP A 55 0.18 -5.61 11.11
N ASN A 56 1.50 -5.77 11.11
CA ASN A 56 2.36 -5.50 12.26
C ASN A 56 3.50 -4.59 11.81
N ASP A 57 3.89 -3.67 12.68
CA ASP A 57 5.06 -2.83 12.45
C ASP A 57 6.33 -3.69 12.43
N ILE A 58 7.35 -3.20 11.72
CA ILE A 58 8.64 -3.87 11.59
C ILE A 58 9.37 -3.75 12.93
N ASP A 59 9.83 -4.88 13.46
CA ASP A 59 10.59 -4.89 14.71
C ASP A 59 11.96 -4.26 14.46
N GLU A 60 12.27 -3.18 15.18
CA GLU A 60 13.53 -2.43 15.01
C GLU A 60 14.76 -3.28 15.41
N HIS A 61 14.61 -4.16 16.39
CA HIS A 61 15.70 -4.98 16.90
C HIS A 61 15.89 -6.24 16.06
N ASN A 62 14.78 -6.82 15.61
CA ASN A 62 14.74 -8.08 14.87
C ASN A 62 13.90 -8.00 13.57
N PRO A 63 14.25 -7.10 12.63
CA PRO A 63 13.47 -6.89 11.41
C PRO A 63 13.39 -8.15 10.53
N GLN A 64 14.34 -9.08 10.70
CA GLN A 64 14.37 -10.36 9.98
C GLN A 64 13.19 -11.28 10.31
N PHE A 65 12.50 -11.05 11.42
CA PHE A 65 11.31 -11.84 11.79
C PHE A 65 10.00 -11.19 11.39
N SER A 66 10.02 -9.95 10.90
CA SER A 66 8.82 -9.20 10.49
C SER A 66 8.47 -9.48 9.02
N PRO A 67 7.31 -10.10 8.71
CA PRO A 67 6.81 -10.18 7.34
C PRO A 67 6.61 -8.78 6.74
N LEU A 68 6.92 -8.64 5.46
CA LEU A 68 6.75 -7.39 4.72
C LEU A 68 5.42 -7.33 3.96
N PHE A 69 4.67 -8.43 3.89
CA PHE A 69 3.44 -8.56 3.14
C PHE A 69 2.45 -9.46 3.88
N TYR A 70 1.23 -8.96 4.04
CA TYR A 70 0.11 -9.64 4.70
C TYR A 70 -1.11 -9.66 3.79
N VAL A 71 -1.83 -10.77 3.85
CA VAL A 71 -3.15 -10.94 3.23
C VAL A 71 -4.11 -11.40 4.31
N GLN A 72 -5.18 -10.66 4.54
CA GLN A 72 -6.29 -11.07 5.40
C GLN A 72 -7.50 -11.40 4.53
N VAL A 73 -8.07 -12.57 4.72
CA VAL A 73 -9.37 -12.94 4.14
C VAL A 73 -10.40 -12.97 5.24
N THR A 74 -11.39 -12.08 5.14
CA THR A 74 -12.44 -11.95 6.14
C THR A 74 -13.76 -12.45 5.56
N ASN A 75 -14.32 -13.49 6.16
CA ASN A 75 -15.62 -14.04 5.77
C ASN A 75 -16.77 -13.36 6.53
N PHE A 76 -17.81 -12.95 5.80
CA PHE A 76 -19.04 -12.41 6.34
C PHE A 76 -20.09 -13.51 6.49
N GLN A 77 -21.06 -13.30 7.38
CA GLN A 77 -22.11 -14.29 7.67
C GLN A 77 -22.95 -14.66 6.44
N CYS A 78 -23.12 -13.74 5.49
CA CYS A 78 -23.85 -13.97 4.25
C CYS A 78 -23.07 -14.77 3.19
N GLY A 79 -21.84 -15.19 3.47
CA GLY A 79 -20.95 -15.85 2.51
C GLY A 79 -20.19 -14.89 1.59
N GLY A 80 -20.42 -13.57 1.72
CA GLY A 80 -19.52 -12.56 1.17
C GLY A 80 -18.16 -12.59 1.87
N TYR A 81 -17.14 -12.02 1.23
CA TYR A 81 -15.79 -11.94 1.81
C TYR A 81 -15.10 -10.64 1.41
N SER A 82 -14.12 -10.23 2.21
CA SER A 82 -13.15 -9.18 1.84
C SER A 82 -11.73 -9.76 1.78
N ILE A 83 -10.88 -9.14 0.96
CA ILE A 83 -9.44 -9.39 0.90
C ILE A 83 -8.75 -8.10 1.32
N GLY A 84 -8.19 -8.08 2.52
CA GLY A 84 -7.32 -7.01 3.00
C GLY A 84 -5.87 -7.31 2.65
N ILE A 85 -5.17 -6.34 2.06
CA ILE A 85 -3.74 -6.46 1.77
C ILE A 85 -3.01 -5.35 2.50
N SER A 86 -1.97 -5.69 3.25
CA SER A 86 -1.04 -4.71 3.79
C SER A 86 0.39 -5.10 3.44
N CYS A 87 1.23 -4.11 3.21
CA CYS A 87 2.65 -4.34 2.98
C CYS A 87 3.47 -3.18 3.52
N SER A 88 4.76 -3.44 3.73
CA SER A 88 5.72 -2.38 4.00
C SER A 88 5.69 -1.35 2.85
N ILE A 89 5.82 -0.06 3.18
CA ILE A 89 5.98 0.99 2.17
C ILE A 89 7.19 0.74 1.25
N LEU A 90 8.16 -0.06 1.70
CA LEU A 90 9.30 -0.49 0.89
C LEU A 90 8.92 -1.47 -0.24
N LEU A 91 7.67 -1.93 -0.30
CA LEU A 91 7.13 -2.76 -1.38
C LEU A 91 6.06 -2.02 -2.19
N VAL A 92 5.91 -0.71 -1.97
CA VAL A 92 4.83 0.10 -2.55
C VAL A 92 4.92 0.18 -4.08
N ASP A 93 6.12 0.25 -4.63
CA ASP A 93 6.36 0.19 -6.07
C ASP A 93 5.94 -1.15 -6.65
N PHE A 94 6.24 -2.24 -5.96
CA PHE A 94 5.82 -3.56 -6.38
C PHE A 94 4.30 -3.62 -6.33
N PHE A 95 3.67 -3.14 -5.27
CA PHE A 95 2.22 -3.15 -5.14
C PHE A 95 1.50 -2.26 -6.18
N LEU A 96 2.05 -1.08 -6.48
CA LEU A 96 1.39 -0.05 -7.30
C LEU A 96 1.80 -0.06 -8.78
N ARG A 97 3.06 -0.42 -9.12
CA ARG A 97 3.50 -0.52 -10.51
C ARG A 97 3.27 -1.88 -11.12
N THR A 98 3.37 -2.93 -10.31
CA THR A 98 3.15 -4.26 -10.87
C THR A 98 1.66 -4.52 -10.90
N GLU A 99 1.24 -5.17 -11.97
CA GLU A 99 -0.03 -5.85 -12.09
C GLU A 99 -0.19 -6.94 -11.00
N PHE A 100 0.39 -6.83 -9.79
CA PHE A 100 0.40 -7.90 -8.78
C PHE A 100 -1.00 -8.42 -8.51
N ILE A 101 -1.94 -7.53 -8.18
CA ILE A 101 -3.32 -7.94 -7.89
C ILE A 101 -3.97 -8.52 -9.15
N LYS A 102 -3.75 -7.92 -10.32
CA LYS A 102 -4.29 -8.39 -11.61
C LYS A 102 -3.70 -9.75 -12.02
N THR A 103 -2.42 -9.96 -11.80
CA THR A 103 -1.66 -11.20 -12.04
C THR A 103 -2.12 -12.28 -11.08
N TRP A 104 -2.25 -11.95 -9.80
CA TRP A 104 -2.77 -12.85 -8.79
C TRP A 104 -4.20 -13.29 -9.14
N ALA A 105 -5.07 -12.36 -9.53
CA ALA A 105 -6.41 -12.65 -10.01
C ALA A 105 -6.42 -13.49 -11.30
N SER A 106 -5.55 -13.18 -12.27
CA SER A 106 -5.39 -13.96 -13.51
C SER A 106 -4.98 -15.40 -13.23
N ILE A 107 -3.99 -15.62 -12.37
CA ILE A 107 -3.59 -16.97 -11.92
C ILE A 107 -4.77 -17.71 -11.31
N HIS A 108 -5.53 -17.05 -10.42
CA HIS A 108 -6.71 -17.64 -9.80
C HIS A 108 -7.78 -18.05 -10.83
N ASN A 109 -8.10 -17.19 -11.80
CA ASN A 109 -9.07 -17.51 -12.84
C ASN A 109 -8.60 -18.70 -13.70
N ASN A 110 -7.33 -18.71 -14.11
CA ASN A 110 -6.77 -19.79 -14.93
C ASN A 110 -6.77 -21.15 -14.21
N ILE A 111 -6.52 -21.18 -12.89
CA ILE A 111 -6.59 -22.40 -12.08
C ILE A 111 -8.02 -22.97 -12.02
N VAL A 112 -9.02 -22.09 -11.96
CA VAL A 112 -10.45 -22.48 -11.93
C VAL A 112 -10.89 -23.02 -13.29
N ASP A 113 -10.50 -22.35 -14.38
CA ASP A 113 -10.92 -22.71 -15.75
C ASP A 113 -10.42 -24.09 -16.20
N HIS A 114 -9.24 -24.54 -15.73
CA HIS A 114 -8.65 -25.81 -16.18
C HIS A 114 -9.27 -27.06 -15.55
N ASN A 115 -10.02 -26.94 -14.46
CA ASN A 115 -10.43 -28.10 -13.68
C ASN A 115 -11.92 -28.47 -13.81
N ASN A 116 -12.78 -27.64 -14.43
CA ASN A 116 -14.26 -27.82 -14.46
C ASN A 116 -14.93 -28.12 -13.09
N GLU A 117 -14.16 -28.06 -12.00
CA GLU A 117 -14.57 -28.25 -10.63
C GLU A 117 -14.54 -26.88 -9.94
N ARG A 118 -15.56 -26.61 -9.13
CA ARG A 118 -15.60 -25.42 -8.27
C ARG A 118 -14.55 -25.57 -7.16
N LYS A 119 -13.27 -25.40 -7.48
CA LYS A 119 -12.22 -25.27 -6.47
C LYS A 119 -12.47 -23.97 -5.72
N LEU A 120 -12.58 -24.08 -4.40
CA LEU A 120 -12.63 -22.89 -3.57
C LEU A 120 -11.37 -22.05 -3.89
N PRO A 121 -11.49 -20.71 -3.96
CA PRO A 121 -10.33 -19.86 -4.17
C PRO A 121 -9.23 -20.25 -3.20
N LEU A 122 -7.97 -20.21 -3.65
CA LEU A 122 -6.80 -20.70 -2.91
C LEU A 122 -6.66 -20.16 -1.47
N PHE A 123 -7.33 -19.04 -1.16
CA PHE A 123 -7.40 -18.47 0.18
C PHE A 123 -8.40 -19.15 1.13
N TYR A 124 -9.28 -20.01 0.63
CA TYR A 124 -10.07 -20.94 1.43
C TYR A 124 -9.26 -22.23 1.60
N LEU A 125 -8.52 -22.33 2.69
CA LEU A 125 -7.89 -23.59 3.08
C LEU A 125 -8.99 -24.57 3.52
N PRO A 126 -9.12 -25.75 2.90
CA PRO A 126 -10.04 -26.77 3.38
C PRO A 126 -9.52 -27.28 4.73
N GLY A 127 -10.14 -26.88 5.85
CA GLY A 127 -9.74 -27.34 7.18
C GLY A 127 -10.30 -26.59 8.39
N VAL A 128 -10.86 -25.38 8.23
CA VAL A 128 -11.30 -24.58 9.39
C VAL A 128 -12.80 -24.70 9.70
N ASN A 129 -13.61 -25.18 8.74
CA ASN A 129 -15.07 -25.35 8.94
C ASN A 129 -15.46 -26.68 9.61
N GLY A 130 -14.67 -27.18 10.57
CA GLY A 130 -14.78 -28.56 11.04
C GLY A 130 -14.87 -28.81 12.55
N THR A 131 -14.59 -27.85 13.43
CA THR A 131 -14.64 -28.11 14.88
C THR A 131 -15.30 -26.96 15.63
N THR A 132 -16.45 -27.27 16.21
CA THR A 132 -17.16 -26.54 17.28
C THR A 132 -16.35 -26.40 18.58
N ASP A 133 -15.03 -26.49 18.52
CA ASP A 133 -14.16 -26.27 19.66
C ASP A 133 -13.41 -24.98 19.40
N SER A 134 -13.66 -24.00 20.26
CA SER A 134 -13.05 -22.69 20.31
C SER A 134 -11.56 -22.73 19.96
N SER A 135 -11.22 -22.42 18.71
CA SER A 135 -9.91 -21.93 18.35
C SER A 135 -9.60 -20.77 19.31
N PRO A 136 -8.40 -20.69 19.91
CA PRO A 136 -8.07 -19.51 20.67
C PRO A 136 -8.19 -18.36 19.68
N ASN A 137 -9.16 -17.48 19.91
CA ASN A 137 -9.28 -16.24 19.18
C ASN A 137 -7.97 -15.51 19.43
N LEU A 138 -7.00 -15.66 18.53
CA LEU A 138 -5.83 -14.83 18.52
C LEU A 138 -6.35 -13.48 18.03
N PHE A 139 -6.98 -12.74 18.94
CA PHE A 139 -7.31 -11.34 18.74
C PHE A 139 -6.00 -10.56 18.75
N SER A 140 -5.16 -10.80 17.75
CA SER A 140 -4.23 -9.79 17.29
C SER A 140 -5.06 -8.84 16.43
N ALA A 141 -5.93 -8.07 17.08
CA ALA A 141 -6.40 -6.86 16.47
C ALA A 141 -5.17 -5.96 16.34
N SER A 142 -4.85 -5.54 15.12
CA SER A 142 -3.94 -4.41 14.95
C SER A 142 -4.49 -3.26 15.78
N THR A 143 -3.64 -2.51 16.50
CA THR A 143 -4.11 -1.36 17.27
C THR A 143 -4.77 -0.39 16.29
N PRO A 144 -6.11 -0.18 16.36
CA PRO A 144 -6.75 0.81 15.52
C PRO A 144 -6.31 2.17 16.04
N ASN A 145 -5.28 2.73 15.40
CA ASN A 145 -4.88 4.08 15.69
C ASN A 145 -5.80 5.00 14.88
N LYS A 146 -6.46 5.93 15.58
CA LYS A 146 -7.51 6.83 15.07
C LYS A 146 -6.99 7.91 14.09
N ASN A 147 -5.75 7.79 13.65
CA ASN A 147 -5.09 8.82 12.89
C ASN A 147 -5.30 8.54 11.40
N GLU A 148 -6.47 8.94 10.91
CA GLU A 148 -6.78 8.97 9.48
C GLU A 148 -5.80 9.89 8.75
N SER A 149 -4.72 9.32 8.22
CA SER A 149 -3.82 10.05 7.34
C SER A 149 -4.46 10.19 5.97
N LYS A 150 -4.58 11.44 5.50
CA LYS A 150 -5.14 11.72 4.17
C LYS A 150 -4.02 11.65 3.14
N THR A 151 -4.27 10.95 2.03
CA THR A 151 -3.33 10.86 0.91
C THR A 151 -3.88 11.61 -0.29
N MET A 152 -3.07 12.47 -0.90
CA MET A 152 -3.30 13.00 -2.25
C MET A 152 -2.34 12.35 -3.24
N VAL A 153 -2.85 12.05 -4.42
CA VAL A 153 -2.07 11.45 -5.52
C VAL A 153 -1.89 12.49 -6.61
N PHE A 154 -0.65 12.63 -7.05
CA PHE A 154 -0.25 13.54 -8.11
C PHE A 154 0.42 12.74 -9.21
N ASN A 155 0.14 13.12 -10.44
CA ASN A 155 0.77 12.59 -11.63
C ASN A 155 1.56 13.73 -12.29
N ILE A 156 2.84 13.49 -12.55
CA ILE A 156 3.74 14.50 -13.12
C ILE A 156 4.35 13.98 -14.40
N ASN A 157 4.24 14.78 -15.46
CA ASN A 157 4.94 14.54 -16.71
C ASN A 157 6.37 15.12 -16.63
N ALA A 158 7.37 14.24 -16.73
CA ALA A 158 8.78 14.58 -16.72
C ALA A 158 9.40 14.42 -18.12
N GLU A 159 10.19 15.42 -18.53
CA GLU A 159 10.91 15.45 -19.82
C GLU A 159 12.12 14.50 -19.87
N SER A 160 12.57 13.97 -18.72
CA SER A 160 13.72 13.07 -18.65
C SER A 160 13.61 12.08 -17.49
N LYS A 161 14.18 10.88 -17.66
CA LYS A 161 14.27 9.81 -16.64
C LYS A 161 15.21 10.16 -15.47
N ASN A 162 15.87 11.32 -15.48
CA ASN A 162 16.91 11.64 -14.51
C ASN A 162 16.27 12.02 -13.16
N MET A 163 16.04 11.02 -12.32
CA MET A 163 15.49 11.14 -10.97
C MET A 163 16.58 11.49 -9.96
N GLU A 164 17.32 12.56 -10.23
CA GLU A 164 18.25 13.08 -9.25
C GLU A 164 17.49 13.42 -7.97
N ILE A 165 18.04 13.02 -6.83
CA ILE A 165 17.35 13.16 -5.55
C ILE A 165 16.94 14.61 -5.26
N GLU A 166 17.75 15.59 -5.69
CA GLU A 166 17.45 17.02 -5.57
C GLU A 166 16.17 17.40 -6.36
N TRP A 167 15.97 16.81 -7.54
CA TRP A 167 14.74 17.00 -8.30
C TRP A 167 13.54 16.36 -7.58
N CYS A 168 13.69 15.14 -7.06
CA CYS A 168 12.65 14.48 -6.28
C CYS A 168 12.28 15.27 -5.01
N GLN A 169 13.24 15.91 -4.35
CA GLN A 169 12.99 16.79 -3.20
C GLN A 169 12.17 18.02 -3.60
N GLN A 170 12.50 18.67 -4.73
CA GLN A 170 11.79 19.87 -5.18
C GLN A 170 10.33 19.59 -5.55
N ILE A 171 10.07 18.50 -6.27
CA ILE A 171 8.70 18.13 -6.64
C ILE A 171 7.90 17.65 -5.43
N ALA A 172 8.54 16.93 -4.50
CA ALA A 172 7.90 16.49 -3.27
C ALA A 172 7.45 17.70 -2.44
N LEU A 173 8.30 18.74 -2.32
CA LEU A 173 7.94 19.98 -1.63
C LEU A 173 6.75 20.69 -2.28
N ALA A 174 6.74 20.81 -3.62
CA ALA A 174 5.61 21.39 -4.34
C ALA A 174 4.30 20.61 -4.12
N CYS A 175 4.34 19.28 -4.25
CA CYS A 175 3.16 18.45 -4.01
C CYS A 175 2.70 18.48 -2.54
N VAL A 176 3.63 18.66 -1.58
CA VAL A 176 3.29 18.85 -0.17
C VAL A 176 2.54 20.16 0.04
N GLU A 177 3.01 21.28 -0.52
CA GLU A 177 2.31 22.57 -0.44
C GLU A 177 0.89 22.47 -1.02
N ASP A 178 0.73 21.84 -2.19
CA ASP A 178 -0.58 21.62 -2.80
C ASP A 178 -1.47 20.69 -1.96
N ALA A 179 -0.90 19.64 -1.37
CA ALA A 179 -1.63 18.73 -0.49
C ALA A 179 -2.10 19.39 0.80
N GLU A 180 -1.27 20.24 1.42
CA GLU A 180 -1.65 21.00 2.62
C GLU A 180 -2.83 21.92 2.32
N ASN A 181 -2.78 22.64 1.20
CA ASN A 181 -3.85 23.52 0.73
C ASN A 181 -5.15 22.74 0.41
N GLY A 182 -5.03 21.57 -0.23
CA GLY A 182 -6.17 20.75 -0.62
C GLY A 182 -6.82 19.98 0.52
N LEU A 183 -6.04 19.47 1.48
CA LEU A 183 -6.51 18.63 2.59
C LEU A 183 -6.90 19.43 3.84
N GLY A 184 -6.47 20.70 3.93
CA GLY A 184 -6.65 21.55 5.11
C GLY A 184 -5.92 21.02 6.35
N SER A 185 -4.82 20.30 6.15
CA SER A 185 -3.97 19.71 7.19
C SER A 185 -2.52 20.04 6.90
N GLU A 186 -1.71 20.28 7.93
CA GLU A 186 -0.31 20.69 7.74
C GLU A 186 0.64 19.50 7.90
N MET A 187 1.59 19.38 6.96
CA MET A 187 2.75 18.53 7.08
C MET A 187 3.66 19.05 8.19
N GLY A 188 4.27 18.16 8.95
CA GLY A 188 5.34 18.52 9.88
C GLY A 188 6.52 19.21 9.16
N ALA A 189 7.39 19.89 9.93
CA ALA A 189 8.57 20.57 9.38
C ALA A 189 9.51 19.62 8.61
N GLU A 190 9.51 18.34 8.99
CA GLU A 190 10.21 17.26 8.30
C GLU A 190 9.23 16.16 7.88
N PHE A 191 9.51 15.53 6.74
CA PHE A 191 8.77 14.38 6.24
C PHE A 191 9.73 13.34 5.61
N CYS A 192 9.29 12.09 5.54
CA CYS A 192 10.07 11.03 4.90
C CYS A 192 9.77 10.99 3.40
N LEU A 193 10.81 11.07 2.58
CA LEU A 193 10.74 10.94 1.13
C LEU A 193 11.23 9.55 0.71
N PHE A 194 10.34 8.75 0.15
CA PHE A 194 10.65 7.47 -0.47
C PHE A 194 10.75 7.66 -1.97
N VAL A 195 11.94 7.46 -2.53
CA VAL A 195 12.19 7.52 -3.98
C VAL A 195 12.47 6.11 -4.46
N ASN A 196 11.57 5.59 -5.28
CA ASN A 196 11.80 4.32 -5.95
C ASN A 196 12.49 4.55 -7.29
N GLU A 197 13.83 4.56 -7.25
CA GLU A 197 14.67 4.69 -8.45
C GLU A 197 14.53 3.46 -9.37
N SER A 198 14.41 2.27 -8.77
CA SER A 198 14.20 1.00 -9.46
C SER A 198 13.58 -0.05 -8.54
N PHE A 199 13.23 -1.23 -9.08
CA PHE A 199 12.75 -2.37 -8.28
C PHE A 199 13.78 -2.85 -7.23
N GLU A 200 15.06 -2.55 -7.41
CA GLU A 200 16.13 -3.04 -6.51
C GLU A 200 16.57 -2.00 -5.48
N VAL A 201 16.29 -0.71 -5.73
CA VAL A 201 16.82 0.39 -4.94
C VAL A 201 15.70 1.38 -4.59
N ILE A 202 15.39 1.43 -3.29
CA ILE A 202 14.53 2.44 -2.69
C ILE A 202 15.39 3.31 -1.81
N LYS A 203 15.44 4.60 -2.14
CA LYS A 203 16.12 5.59 -1.35
C LYS A 203 15.14 6.23 -0.37
N VAL A 204 15.52 6.29 0.90
CA VAL A 204 14.72 6.94 1.95
C VAL A 204 15.52 8.13 2.47
N GLU A 205 14.94 9.32 2.40
CA GLU A 205 15.54 10.54 2.92
C GLU A 205 14.58 11.30 3.85
N SER A 206 15.15 12.10 4.76
CA SER A 206 14.40 13.07 5.54
C SER A 206 14.44 14.41 4.81
N CYS A 207 13.28 14.92 4.41
CA CYS A 207 13.13 16.21 3.74
C CYS A 207 12.62 17.26 4.72
N SER A 208 13.24 18.44 4.70
CA SER A 208 12.83 19.59 5.51
C SER A 208 12.13 20.63 4.64
N LYS A 209 11.01 21.18 5.14
CA LYS A 209 10.36 22.35 4.55
C LYS A 209 11.20 23.63 4.70
N HIS A 210 12.09 23.67 5.71
CA HIS A 210 12.92 24.83 6.04
C HIS A 210 14.30 24.73 5.37
N GLY A 211 14.72 25.78 4.67
CA GLY A 211 16.06 25.91 4.08
C GLY A 211 16.16 25.60 2.59
N MET A 212 15.09 25.11 1.95
CA MET A 212 15.04 24.93 0.50
C MET A 212 14.55 26.22 -0.18
N LEU A 213 15.21 26.61 -1.27
CA LEU A 213 14.70 27.69 -2.14
C LEU A 213 13.30 27.28 -2.63
N LYS A 214 12.34 28.21 -2.62
CA LYS A 214 10.98 27.97 -3.14
C LYS A 214 11.08 27.18 -4.45
N PRO A 215 10.37 26.05 -4.58
CA PRO A 215 10.50 25.18 -5.73
C PRO A 215 10.16 25.99 -6.99
N LYS A 216 11.19 26.30 -7.79
CA LYS A 216 10.97 26.81 -9.15
C LYS A 216 10.66 25.59 -10.00
N LEU A 217 9.43 25.10 -9.91
CA LEU A 217 8.89 24.19 -10.93
C LEU A 217 9.18 24.83 -12.29
N LYS A 218 9.91 24.13 -13.16
CA LYS A 218 10.15 24.62 -14.52
C LYS A 218 8.78 24.85 -15.17
N ALA A 219 8.69 25.84 -16.05
CA ALA A 219 7.44 26.24 -16.72
C ALA A 219 6.74 25.14 -17.54
N ASN A 220 7.31 23.93 -17.62
CA ASN A 220 6.86 22.80 -18.42
C ASN A 220 6.34 21.63 -17.57
N MET A 221 6.13 21.82 -16.26
CA MET A 221 5.76 20.76 -15.33
C MET A 221 4.28 20.86 -14.98
N GLU A 222 3.48 19.95 -15.54
CA GLU A 222 2.05 19.85 -15.26
C GLU A 222 1.82 18.83 -14.13
N VAL A 223 1.24 19.30 -13.03
CA VAL A 223 0.83 18.46 -11.89
C VAL A 223 -0.65 18.15 -12.06
N ILE A 224 -0.96 16.88 -12.27
CA ILE A 224 -2.32 16.39 -12.47
C ILE A 224 -2.77 15.66 -11.21
N TYR A 225 -3.95 16.00 -10.70
CA TYR A 225 -4.56 15.25 -9.59
C TYR A 225 -5.01 13.89 -10.09
N ALA A 226 -4.57 12.83 -9.42
CA ALA A 226 -4.97 11.45 -9.72
C ALA A 226 -5.80 10.88 -8.56
N ASN A 227 -6.53 9.81 -8.84
CA ASN A 227 -7.27 9.05 -7.83
C ASN A 227 -6.64 7.66 -7.67
N TRP A 228 -6.72 7.09 -6.48
CA TRP A 228 -6.45 5.68 -6.21
C TRP A 228 -7.18 4.74 -7.15
N ASP A 229 -8.37 5.13 -7.64
CA ASP A 229 -9.15 4.36 -8.60
C ASP A 229 -8.43 4.15 -9.95
N ASP A 230 -7.50 5.04 -10.32
CA ASP A 230 -6.75 4.96 -11.57
C ASP A 230 -5.73 3.80 -11.57
N LEU A 231 -5.52 3.14 -10.42
CA LEU A 231 -4.67 1.95 -10.29
C LEU A 231 -5.34 0.66 -10.81
N GLY A 232 -6.62 0.71 -11.19
CA GLY A 232 -7.32 -0.40 -11.85
C GLY A 232 -7.67 -1.57 -10.93
N THR A 233 -7.66 -1.37 -9.61
CA THR A 233 -8.06 -2.40 -8.62
C THR A 233 -9.56 -2.71 -8.68
N ASN A 234 -10.39 -1.72 -9.06
CA ASN A 234 -11.83 -1.90 -9.28
C ASN A 234 -12.17 -2.88 -10.43
N ASP A 235 -11.24 -3.10 -11.36
CA ASP A 235 -11.43 -4.01 -12.51
C ASP A 235 -10.90 -5.42 -12.27
N VAL A 236 -10.24 -5.66 -11.13
CA VAL A 236 -9.73 -6.98 -10.76
C VAL A 236 -10.89 -7.92 -10.47
N SER A 237 -10.79 -9.16 -10.94
CA SER A 237 -11.80 -10.19 -10.70
C SER A 237 -11.13 -11.52 -10.38
N PHE A 238 -11.25 -12.01 -9.14
CA PHE A 238 -10.71 -13.31 -8.69
C PHE A 238 -11.60 -14.50 -9.08
N ARG A 239 -12.77 -14.22 -9.65
CA ARG A 239 -13.69 -15.19 -10.25
C ARG A 239 -14.33 -14.53 -11.45
N LEU A 240 -14.20 -15.12 -12.63
CA LEU A 240 -14.67 -14.57 -13.90
C LEU A 240 -16.04 -13.86 -13.79
N GLY A 241 -16.05 -12.56 -14.08
CA GLY A 241 -17.25 -11.71 -14.08
C GLY A 241 -17.64 -11.12 -12.72
N ASN A 242 -17.01 -11.55 -11.62
CA ASN A 242 -17.28 -11.03 -10.28
C ASN A 242 -16.26 -9.95 -9.93
N LYS A 243 -16.64 -8.67 -10.07
CA LYS A 243 -15.84 -7.51 -9.66
C LYS A 243 -16.05 -7.18 -8.18
N PRO A 244 -15.09 -6.52 -7.51
CA PRO A 244 -15.27 -6.01 -6.17
C PRO A 244 -16.43 -5.00 -6.12
N VAL A 245 -17.19 -5.04 -5.04
CA VAL A 245 -18.28 -4.09 -4.77
C VAL A 245 -17.77 -2.79 -4.15
N HIS A 246 -16.61 -2.85 -3.50
CA HIS A 246 -15.95 -1.72 -2.86
C HIS A 246 -14.45 -2.00 -2.81
N VAL A 247 -13.65 -0.95 -3.02
CA VAL A 247 -12.20 -0.96 -2.87
C VAL A 247 -11.81 0.33 -2.16
N SER A 248 -10.96 0.22 -1.14
CA SER A 248 -10.38 1.36 -0.44
C SER A 248 -8.87 1.21 -0.33
N HIS A 249 -8.17 2.34 -0.34
CA HIS A 249 -6.71 2.42 -0.32
C HIS A 249 -6.29 3.52 0.65
N TRP A 250 -5.26 3.26 1.45
CA TRP A 250 -4.68 4.26 2.32
C TRP A 250 -3.23 3.92 2.61
N PHE A 251 -2.41 4.94 2.78
CA PHE A 251 -1.15 4.79 3.51
C PHE A 251 -1.41 5.00 4.99
N ARG A 252 -0.80 4.14 5.81
CA ARG A 252 -0.72 4.38 7.24
C ARG A 252 0.54 5.20 7.52
N SER A 253 0.35 6.44 7.97
CA SER A 253 1.47 7.33 8.32
C SER A 253 2.14 6.92 9.63
N ILE A 254 3.47 7.02 9.66
CA ILE A 254 4.34 6.76 10.82
C ILE A 254 4.77 8.07 11.47
N LEU A 255 3.96 8.68 12.34
CA LEU A 255 4.23 9.93 13.10
C LEU A 255 4.60 11.18 12.26
N ARG A 256 5.58 11.10 11.37
CA ARG A 256 5.96 12.08 10.35
C ARG A 256 5.18 11.79 9.07
N GLY A 257 4.80 12.82 8.34
CA GLY A 257 4.18 12.58 7.03
C GLY A 257 5.16 11.99 6.03
N VAL A 258 4.60 11.46 4.95
CA VAL A 258 5.31 10.61 4.00
C VAL A 258 5.02 11.06 2.58
N VAL A 259 6.06 11.15 1.77
CA VAL A 259 5.95 11.34 0.31
C VAL A 259 6.58 10.15 -0.37
N VAL A 260 5.86 9.53 -1.30
CA VAL A 260 6.34 8.39 -2.09
C VAL A 260 6.37 8.77 -3.56
N VAL A 261 7.53 8.64 -4.18
CA VAL A 261 7.77 8.97 -5.59
C VAL A 261 8.02 7.67 -6.37
N ILE A 262 7.15 7.41 -7.33
CA ILE A 262 7.09 6.17 -8.09
C ILE A 262 7.02 6.51 -9.59
N PRO A 263 8.11 6.43 -10.36
CA PRO A 263 8.03 6.51 -11.82
C PRO A 263 7.12 5.42 -12.40
N SER A 264 6.29 5.80 -13.37
CA SER A 264 5.43 4.89 -14.11
C SER A 264 6.27 3.93 -14.98
N PRO A 265 5.87 2.67 -15.14
CA PRO A 265 6.46 1.80 -16.16
C PRO A 265 6.18 2.40 -17.56
N GLU A 266 7.25 2.83 -18.23
CA GLU A 266 7.34 3.47 -19.56
C GLU A 266 6.06 3.46 -20.43
N GLU A 267 5.54 4.65 -20.76
CA GLU A 267 4.58 4.80 -21.86
C GLU A 267 5.32 4.83 -23.20
N GLU A 268 4.76 4.14 -24.20
CA GLU A 268 5.10 4.32 -25.61
C GLU A 268 4.80 5.78 -25.98
N GLN A 269 5.81 6.66 -26.04
CA GLN A 269 5.86 7.99 -26.73
C GLN A 269 6.78 9.03 -26.04
N GLY A 270 7.68 8.61 -25.15
CA GLY A 270 8.82 9.45 -24.72
C GLY A 270 8.51 10.49 -23.63
N ALA A 271 7.30 10.50 -23.09
CA ALA A 271 6.97 11.20 -21.85
C ALA A 271 7.13 10.24 -20.65
N TYR A 272 7.82 10.67 -19.60
CA TYR A 272 7.99 9.89 -18.37
C TYR A 272 7.01 10.39 -17.33
N THR A 273 6.04 9.56 -16.96
CA THR A 273 5.09 9.92 -15.92
C THR A 273 5.60 9.47 -14.56
N VAL A 274 5.46 10.31 -13.54
CA VAL A 274 5.83 10.02 -12.15
C VAL A 274 4.62 10.18 -11.26
N ASN A 275 4.27 9.14 -10.53
CA ASN A 275 3.23 9.18 -9.51
C ASN A 275 3.85 9.58 -8.17
N ILE A 276 3.26 10.59 -7.53
CA ILE A 276 3.65 11.08 -6.23
C ILE A 276 2.48 10.94 -5.28
N PHE A 277 2.70 10.24 -4.17
CA PHE A 277 1.72 10.06 -3.13
C PHE A 277 2.14 10.87 -1.92
N VAL A 278 1.32 11.85 -1.52
CA VAL A 278 1.58 12.70 -0.36
C VAL A 278 0.60 12.34 0.74
N THR A 279 1.11 11.80 1.83
CA THR A 279 0.34 11.39 3.00
C THR A 279 0.60 12.35 4.15
N VAL A 280 -0.40 13.16 4.50
CA VAL A 280 -0.31 14.14 5.60
C VAL A 280 -0.87 13.51 6.88
N PRO A 281 -0.15 13.55 8.02
CA PRO A 281 -0.66 13.05 9.28
C PRO A 281 -1.77 13.97 9.81
N ASN A 282 -2.74 13.40 10.51
CA ASN A 282 -3.87 14.16 11.08
C ASN A 282 -3.54 14.83 12.43
N GLU A 283 -2.38 14.49 13.02
CA GLU A 283 -1.96 15.06 14.29
C GLU A 283 -1.39 16.47 14.06
N LYS A 284 -2.10 17.48 14.56
CA LYS A 284 -1.49 18.79 14.83
C LYS A 284 -0.51 18.59 15.99
N PHE A 285 0.78 18.53 15.67
CA PHE A 285 1.84 18.60 16.67
C PHE A 285 1.84 19.95 17.40
#